data_AF-A0A7S3JSS5-F1
#
_entry.id   AF-A0A7S3JSS5-F1
#
_cell.length_a   1.000
_cell.length_b   1.000
_cell.length_c   1.000
_cell.angle_alpha   90.00
_cell.angle_beta   90.00
_cell.angle_gamma   90.00
#
_symmetry.space_group_name_H-M   'P 1'
#
loop_
_entity.id
_entity.type
_entity.pdbx_description
1 polymer ?
#
loop_
_entity_poly.entity_id
_entity_poly.type
_entity_poly.pdbx_seq_one_letter_code
_entity_poly.pdbx_strand_id
1 'polypeptide(L)'
;LESINERRCACRQALATTAACGLLSSRFLPSWQALLIALEKAEAILPPLLKADESLHEPWREISRVRDAVEELGQLVDRKQSALKARDQELRGDLESELRAASIKTQALIERWRQHRPERYTAGGVSRAIEAIEAFSTELDKVKQDVQGLDRASTALRLSGESKDLSPASHILAELDILAAKEVPALIEVWRTVRLGDEFVQIFDATRWHAFDPASLKTKMRETRDHLATAPSRVRQYTVYADVLQLIDTRETTLSVLGDVKLGPPMSEAVFSANVAQLLLHKNKKASSSKKIWDSNTQTLGELVDACQDPSIRSALDTALASARADAALSEFLDELALQWRECRLEVTSDRHDIALITGLDILFAKLDDDASALRAMRDAPHFKRAIDSGNVDIAKRRDLLDKQCDDVRQLLELWADAQRRYVHLAAIFGSGHKSLGERP
;
A
#
# COMPACT_ATOMS: atom_id res chain seq x y z
N LEU A 1 -11.13 26.57 -46.68
CA LEU A 1 -11.82 25.55 -47.51
C LEU A 1 -10.82 24.63 -48.21
N GLU A 2 -9.68 25.13 -48.69
CA GLU A 2 -8.65 24.32 -49.36
C GLU A 2 -7.73 23.52 -48.41
N SER A 3 -7.62 23.90 -47.14
CA SER A 3 -6.73 23.22 -46.18
C SER A 3 -7.34 21.98 -45.49
N ILE A 4 -8.50 21.49 -45.93
CA ILE A 4 -9.18 20.32 -45.32
C ILE A 4 -8.82 19.00 -46.04
N ASN A 5 -7.96 19.07 -47.04
CA ASN A 5 -7.42 17.88 -47.71
C ASN A 5 -6.22 17.35 -46.92
N GLU A 6 -6.44 16.25 -46.21
CA GLU A 6 -5.80 14.97 -46.52
C GLU A 6 -6.13 13.95 -45.42
N ARG A 7 -6.76 12.84 -45.82
CA ARG A 7 -6.99 11.59 -45.03
C ARG A 7 -8.17 11.51 -44.05
N ARG A 8 -9.16 12.42 -44.07
CA ARG A 8 -10.36 12.26 -43.22
C ARG A 8 -11.62 12.02 -44.08
N CYS A 9 -12.30 10.90 -43.81
CA CYS A 9 -13.55 10.38 -44.37
C CYS A 9 -14.44 11.42 -45.10
N ALA A 10 -14.99 11.07 -46.27
CA ALA A 10 -15.83 11.92 -47.12
C ALA A 10 -16.96 12.64 -46.32
N CYS A 11 -17.52 11.99 -45.30
CA CYS A 11 -18.51 12.58 -44.40
C CYS A 11 -17.97 13.76 -43.57
N ARG A 12 -16.69 13.75 -43.14
CA ARG A 12 -16.06 14.84 -42.37
C ARG A 12 -15.77 16.07 -43.24
N GLN A 13 -15.44 15.85 -44.51
CA GLN A 13 -15.27 16.94 -45.48
C GLN A 13 -16.63 17.55 -45.84
N ALA A 14 -17.65 16.71 -46.09
CA ALA A 14 -19.02 17.15 -46.33
C ALA A 14 -19.56 17.98 -45.15
N LEU A 15 -19.29 17.55 -43.91
CA LEU A 15 -19.57 18.26 -42.66
C LEU A 15 -19.00 19.68 -42.59
N ALA A 16 -17.71 19.81 -42.88
CA ALA A 16 -17.05 21.11 -42.83
C ALA A 16 -17.62 22.05 -43.90
N THR A 17 -17.95 21.50 -45.07
CA THR A 17 -18.59 22.27 -46.15
C THR A 17 -20.04 22.65 -45.84
N THR A 18 -20.86 21.78 -45.24
CA THR A 18 -22.24 22.11 -44.83
C THR A 18 -22.26 23.14 -43.71
N ALA A 19 -21.41 23.02 -42.70
CA ALA A 19 -21.29 24.00 -41.62
C ALA A 19 -20.83 25.38 -42.14
N ALA A 20 -19.83 25.41 -43.02
CA ALA A 20 -19.34 26.65 -43.63
C ALA A 20 -20.41 27.30 -44.53
N CYS A 21 -21.05 26.53 -45.42
CA CYS A 21 -22.12 27.02 -46.28
C CYS A 21 -23.34 27.51 -45.47
N GLY A 22 -23.68 26.84 -44.37
CA GLY A 22 -24.77 27.24 -43.48
C GLY A 22 -24.50 28.56 -42.76
N LEU A 23 -23.30 28.75 -42.20
CA LEU A 23 -22.90 30.02 -41.56
C LEU A 23 -22.84 31.17 -42.57
N LEU A 24 -22.26 30.91 -43.75
CA LEU A 24 -22.16 31.90 -44.82
C LEU A 24 -23.53 32.31 -45.33
N SER A 25 -24.42 31.36 -45.59
CA SER A 25 -25.76 31.62 -46.13
C SER A 25 -26.72 32.27 -45.12
N SER A 26 -26.69 31.84 -43.85
CA SER A 26 -27.66 32.31 -42.84
C SER A 26 -27.26 33.62 -42.17
N ARG A 27 -25.95 33.86 -41.97
CA ARG A 27 -25.47 34.94 -41.10
C ARG A 27 -24.65 35.98 -41.85
N PHE A 28 -23.70 35.55 -42.67
CA PHE A 28 -22.75 36.47 -43.29
C PHE A 28 -23.27 37.10 -44.58
N LEU A 29 -23.75 36.32 -45.55
CA LEU A 29 -24.29 36.83 -46.83
C LEU A 29 -25.40 37.89 -46.63
N PRO A 30 -26.42 37.66 -45.77
CA PRO A 30 -27.46 38.66 -45.55
C PRO A 30 -26.91 39.94 -44.89
N SER A 31 -25.97 39.80 -43.96
CA SER A 31 -25.33 40.95 -43.30
C SER A 31 -24.45 41.75 -44.26
N TRP A 32 -23.71 41.07 -45.13
CA TRP A 32 -22.84 41.69 -46.12
C TRP A 32 -23.65 42.35 -47.23
N GLN A 33 -24.76 41.75 -47.65
CA GLN A 33 -25.70 42.36 -48.59
C GLN A 33 -26.34 43.63 -48.00
N ALA A 34 -26.74 43.62 -46.72
CA ALA A 34 -27.26 44.82 -46.05
C ALA A 34 -26.21 45.94 -45.96
N LEU A 35 -24.96 45.60 -45.64
CA LEU A 35 -23.84 46.54 -45.61
C LEU A 35 -23.50 47.08 -47.01
N LEU A 36 -23.52 46.23 -48.05
CA LEU A 36 -23.31 46.64 -49.43
C LEU A 36 -24.37 47.65 -49.89
N ILE A 37 -25.65 47.41 -49.60
CA ILE A 37 -26.73 48.36 -49.92
C ILE A 37 -26.51 49.71 -49.22
N ALA A 38 -26.02 49.71 -47.98
CA ALA A 38 -25.69 50.95 -47.26
C ALA A 38 -24.47 51.66 -47.86
N LEU A 39 -23.44 50.90 -48.24
CA LEU A 39 -22.22 51.43 -48.86
C LEU A 39 -22.47 51.97 -50.26
N GLU A 40 -23.33 51.35 -51.06
CA GLU A 40 -23.73 51.84 -52.38
C GLU A 40 -24.55 53.13 -52.30
N LYS A 41 -25.43 53.24 -51.30
CA LYS A 41 -26.14 54.49 -51.02
C LYS A 41 -25.16 55.59 -50.62
N ALA A 42 -24.11 55.27 -49.88
CA ALA A 42 -23.04 56.21 -49.55
C ALA A 42 -22.20 56.57 -50.79
N GLU A 43 -21.85 55.59 -51.62
CA GLU A 43 -21.09 55.78 -52.87
C GLU A 43 -21.87 56.57 -53.92
N ALA A 44 -23.21 56.57 -53.89
CA ALA A 44 -24.03 57.42 -54.75
C ALA A 44 -24.01 58.90 -54.33
N ILE A 45 -23.66 59.18 -53.07
CA ILE A 45 -23.54 60.54 -52.49
C ILE A 45 -22.12 61.08 -52.61
N LEU A 46 -21.13 60.20 -52.70
CA LEU A 46 -19.71 60.48 -52.89
C LEU A 46 -19.27 61.06 -54.26
N PRO A 47 -19.91 60.82 -55.42
CA PRO A 47 -19.41 61.29 -56.72
C PRO A 47 -19.40 62.82 -56.88
N PRO A 48 -20.33 63.62 -56.29
CA PRO A 48 -20.18 65.08 -56.27
C PRO A 48 -19.09 65.57 -55.31
N LEU A 49 -18.69 64.78 -54.30
CA LEU A 49 -17.68 65.16 -53.31
C LEU A 49 -16.25 64.74 -53.72
N LEU A 50 -16.08 63.59 -54.36
CA LEU A 50 -14.80 63.15 -54.95
C LEU A 50 -14.39 63.99 -56.18
N LYS A 51 -15.36 64.54 -56.93
CA LYS A 51 -15.08 65.53 -57.98
C LYS A 51 -14.52 66.86 -57.46
N ALA A 52 -14.64 67.12 -56.15
CA ALA A 52 -14.15 68.34 -55.53
C ALA A 52 -12.70 68.21 -54.99
N ASP A 53 -12.15 67.00 -54.82
CA ASP A 53 -10.84 66.79 -54.22
C ASP A 53 -10.13 65.55 -54.81
N GLU A 54 -9.19 65.78 -55.72
CA GLU A 54 -8.46 64.74 -56.48
C GLU A 54 -7.50 63.90 -55.61
N SER A 55 -7.24 64.32 -54.37
CA SER A 55 -6.32 63.66 -53.43
C SER A 55 -6.84 62.33 -52.84
N LEU A 56 -8.13 62.03 -53.01
CA LEU A 56 -8.83 60.87 -52.43
C LEU A 56 -8.90 59.65 -53.35
N HIS A 57 -8.27 59.71 -54.52
CA HIS A 57 -8.42 58.70 -55.58
C HIS A 57 -7.71 57.36 -55.32
N GLU A 58 -6.78 57.25 -54.38
CA GLU A 58 -6.09 55.98 -54.07
C GLU A 58 -6.06 55.69 -52.56
N PRO A 59 -6.48 54.49 -52.10
CA PRO A 59 -6.97 53.33 -52.82
C PRO A 59 -8.49 53.18 -52.63
N TRP A 60 -9.30 54.01 -53.30
CA TRP A 60 -10.74 53.75 -53.35
C TRP A 60 -11.00 52.52 -54.22
N ARG A 61 -11.31 51.39 -53.60
CA ARG A 61 -11.80 50.23 -54.33
C ARG A 61 -13.27 50.46 -54.61
N GLU A 62 -13.63 50.53 -55.90
CA GLU A 62 -15.02 50.60 -56.36
C GLU A 62 -15.87 49.56 -55.61
N ILE A 63 -16.95 50.00 -54.97
CA ILE A 63 -17.83 49.10 -54.19
C ILE A 63 -18.46 48.05 -55.12
N SER A 64 -18.54 48.33 -56.42
CA SER A 64 -18.88 47.36 -57.47
C SER A 64 -18.02 46.10 -57.41
N ARG A 65 -16.69 46.20 -57.22
CA ARG A 65 -15.81 45.03 -57.13
C ARG A 65 -16.05 44.20 -55.86
N VAL A 66 -16.46 44.86 -54.77
CA VAL A 66 -16.81 44.18 -53.52
C VAL A 66 -18.16 43.49 -53.63
N ARG A 67 -19.13 44.12 -54.32
CA ARG A 67 -20.41 43.51 -54.67
C ARG A 67 -20.19 42.27 -55.53
N ASP A 68 -19.41 42.38 -56.61
CA ASP A 68 -19.12 41.28 -57.52
C ASP A 68 -18.48 40.10 -56.76
N ALA A 69 -17.52 40.37 -55.86
CA ALA A 69 -16.91 39.33 -55.02
C ALA A 69 -17.90 38.67 -54.04
N VAL A 70 -18.86 39.42 -53.49
CA VAL A 70 -19.90 38.86 -52.61
C VAL A 70 -20.93 38.05 -53.40
N GLU A 71 -21.29 38.48 -54.61
CA GLU A 71 -22.14 37.71 -55.52
C GLU A 71 -21.46 36.43 -56.01
N GLU A 72 -20.18 36.49 -56.40
CA GLU A 72 -19.38 35.31 -56.74
C GLU A 72 -19.30 34.33 -55.58
N LEU A 73 -19.11 34.82 -54.35
CA LEU A 73 -19.09 33.99 -53.15
C LEU A 73 -20.47 33.38 -52.87
N GLY A 74 -21.56 34.12 -53.09
CA GLY A 74 -22.92 33.60 -53.04
C GLY A 74 -23.17 32.48 -54.05
N GLN A 75 -22.84 32.71 -55.32
CA GLN A 75 -22.94 31.70 -56.38
C GLN A 75 -22.09 30.46 -56.08
N LEU A 76 -20.90 30.64 -55.50
CA LEU A 76 -20.02 29.55 -55.11
C LEU A 76 -20.63 28.74 -53.95
N VAL A 77 -21.22 29.39 -52.95
CA VAL A 77 -21.96 28.74 -51.86
C VAL A 77 -23.14 27.93 -52.42
N ASP A 78 -23.94 28.51 -53.32
CA ASP A 78 -25.08 27.84 -53.94
C ASP A 78 -24.66 26.63 -54.78
N ARG A 79 -23.61 26.77 -55.59
CA ARG A 79 -23.04 25.65 -56.37
C ARG A 79 -22.58 24.52 -55.44
N LYS A 80 -21.92 24.85 -54.33
CA LYS A 80 -21.46 23.86 -53.34
C LYS A 80 -22.62 23.22 -52.58
N GLN A 81 -23.66 23.98 -52.22
CA GLN A 81 -24.87 23.45 -51.61
C GLN A 81 -25.64 22.50 -52.54
N SER A 82 -25.78 22.85 -53.83
CA SER A 82 -26.42 21.99 -54.83
C SER A 82 -25.62 20.70 -55.07
N ALA A 83 -24.29 20.79 -55.13
CA ALA A 83 -23.43 19.61 -55.24
C ALA A 83 -23.53 18.70 -54.00
N LEU A 84 -23.67 19.28 -52.80
CA LEU A 84 -23.91 18.53 -51.55
C LEU A 84 -25.29 17.85 -51.57
N LYS A 85 -26.35 18.55 -51.97
CA LYS A 85 -27.70 17.98 -52.12
C LYS A 85 -27.73 16.83 -53.13
N ALA A 86 -26.98 16.93 -54.23
CA ALA A 86 -26.89 15.86 -55.23
C ALA A 86 -26.23 14.57 -54.67
N ARG A 87 -25.30 14.69 -53.71
CA ARG A 87 -24.61 13.56 -53.08
C ARG A 87 -25.18 13.19 -51.71
N ASP A 88 -26.31 13.75 -51.33
CA ASP A 88 -26.89 13.61 -49.99
C ASP A 88 -27.27 12.16 -49.66
N GLN A 89 -27.81 11.40 -50.63
CA GLN A 89 -28.10 9.97 -50.45
C GLN A 89 -26.84 9.11 -50.30
N GLU A 90 -25.80 9.36 -51.10
CA GLU A 90 -24.50 8.69 -51.02
C GLU A 90 -23.85 8.94 -49.65
N LEU A 91 -23.80 10.21 -49.21
CA LEU A 91 -23.25 10.63 -47.93
C LEU A 91 -24.03 10.08 -46.72
N ARG A 92 -25.36 9.92 -46.83
CA ARG A 92 -26.17 9.25 -45.80
C ARG A 92 -25.87 7.76 -45.72
N GLY A 93 -25.75 7.07 -46.86
CA GLY A 93 -25.37 5.66 -46.91
C GLY A 93 -24.00 5.40 -46.28
N ASP A 94 -23.02 6.24 -46.64
CA ASP A 94 -21.67 6.19 -46.07
C ASP A 94 -21.71 6.46 -44.56
N LEU A 95 -22.44 7.50 -44.12
CA LEU A 95 -22.59 7.83 -42.71
C LEU A 95 -23.21 6.69 -41.90
N GLU A 96 -24.26 6.06 -42.42
CA GLU A 96 -24.90 4.92 -41.75
C GLU A 96 -23.96 3.72 -41.65
N SER A 97 -23.17 3.45 -42.70
CA SER A 97 -22.18 2.38 -42.69
C SER A 97 -21.08 2.62 -41.65
N GLU A 98 -20.56 3.85 -41.58
CA GLU A 98 -19.57 4.29 -40.59
C GLU A 98 -20.13 4.30 -39.18
N LEU A 99 -21.40 4.70 -39.00
CA LEU A 99 -22.08 4.65 -37.70
C LEU A 99 -22.27 3.21 -37.22
N ARG A 100 -22.64 2.29 -38.11
CA ARG A 100 -22.71 0.85 -37.79
C ARG A 100 -21.33 0.30 -37.44
N ALA A 101 -20.30 0.63 -38.22
CA ALA A 101 -18.93 0.20 -37.95
C ALA A 101 -18.40 0.75 -36.60
N ALA A 102 -18.67 2.01 -36.30
CA ALA A 102 -18.31 2.65 -35.04
C ALA A 102 -19.08 2.04 -33.85
N SER A 103 -20.35 1.70 -34.02
CA SER A 103 -21.15 1.00 -33.01
C SER A 103 -20.59 -0.38 -32.69
N ILE A 104 -20.27 -1.19 -33.72
CA ILE A 104 -19.64 -2.51 -33.54
C ILE A 104 -18.29 -2.38 -32.83
N LYS A 105 -17.45 -1.43 -33.25
CA LYS A 105 -16.15 -1.16 -32.59
C LYS A 105 -16.34 -0.75 -31.12
N THR A 106 -17.35 0.08 -30.84
CA THR A 106 -17.65 0.54 -29.48
C THR A 106 -18.10 -0.63 -28.59
N GLN A 107 -19.02 -1.46 -29.08
CA GLN A 107 -19.48 -2.65 -28.36
C GLN A 107 -18.34 -3.64 -28.10
N ALA A 108 -17.48 -3.88 -29.11
CA ALA A 108 -16.32 -4.74 -28.95
C ALA A 108 -15.32 -4.19 -27.92
N LEU A 109 -15.13 -2.86 -27.89
CA LEU A 109 -14.26 -2.20 -26.90
C LEU A 109 -14.83 -2.33 -25.48
N ILE A 110 -16.14 -2.11 -25.30
CA ILE A 110 -16.84 -2.26 -24.02
C ILE A 110 -16.77 -3.71 -23.53
N GLU A 111 -16.97 -4.68 -24.42
CA GLU A 111 -16.91 -6.10 -24.06
C GLU A 111 -15.49 -6.52 -23.68
N ARG A 112 -14.48 -6.08 -24.45
CA ARG A 112 -13.06 -6.28 -24.11
C ARG A 112 -12.72 -5.68 -22.75
N TRP A 113 -13.25 -4.48 -22.44
CA TRP A 113 -13.09 -3.87 -21.13
C TRP A 113 -13.69 -4.71 -20.03
N ARG A 114 -14.94 -5.18 -20.19
CA ARG A 114 -15.61 -6.04 -19.20
C ARG A 114 -14.84 -7.33 -18.92
N GLN A 115 -14.22 -7.92 -19.94
CA GLN A 115 -13.47 -9.17 -19.81
C GLN A 115 -12.07 -8.99 -19.20
N HIS A 116 -11.39 -7.90 -19.53
CA HIS A 116 -10.00 -7.67 -19.11
C HIS A 116 -9.85 -6.58 -18.05
N ARG A 117 -10.95 -6.13 -17.45
CA ARG A 117 -10.93 -5.16 -16.37
C ARG A 117 -10.12 -5.74 -15.21
N PRO A 118 -9.07 -5.04 -14.74
CA PRO A 118 -8.31 -5.49 -13.59
C PRO A 118 -9.14 -5.24 -12.32
N GLU A 119 -9.87 -6.26 -11.89
CA GLU A 119 -10.71 -6.23 -10.68
C GLU A 119 -10.06 -6.93 -9.48
N ARG A 120 -9.09 -7.80 -9.72
CA ARG A 120 -8.36 -8.52 -8.67
C ARG A 120 -6.92 -8.07 -8.60
N TYR A 121 -6.42 -7.95 -7.39
CA TYR A 121 -5.00 -7.70 -7.19
C TYR A 121 -4.18 -8.93 -7.61
N THR A 122 -3.08 -8.70 -8.31
CA THR A 122 -2.02 -9.68 -8.56
C THR A 122 -0.70 -9.08 -8.09
N ALA A 123 0.10 -9.86 -7.37
CA ALA A 123 1.35 -9.39 -6.77
C ALA A 123 2.30 -8.80 -7.83
N GLY A 124 2.76 -7.56 -7.63
CA GLY A 124 3.61 -6.85 -8.60
C GLY A 124 2.92 -6.47 -9.92
N GLY A 125 1.59 -6.62 -9.98
CA GLY A 125 0.77 -6.31 -11.16
C GLY A 125 0.28 -4.87 -11.23
N VAL A 126 0.51 -4.04 -10.21
CA VAL A 126 -0.08 -2.69 -10.12
C VAL A 126 0.36 -1.80 -11.30
N SER A 127 1.65 -1.77 -11.64
CA SER A 127 2.14 -0.98 -12.78
C SER A 127 1.53 -1.46 -14.10
N ARG A 128 1.44 -2.78 -14.32
CA ARG A 128 0.82 -3.36 -15.52
C ARG A 128 -0.68 -3.05 -15.60
N ALA A 129 -1.38 -3.06 -14.46
CA ALA A 129 -2.79 -2.72 -14.39
C ALA A 129 -3.00 -1.24 -14.74
N ILE A 130 -2.19 -0.33 -14.19
CA ILE A 130 -2.25 1.10 -14.52
C ILE A 130 -1.99 1.33 -16.00
N GLU A 131 -0.92 0.74 -16.56
CA GLU A 131 -0.59 0.84 -17.99
C GLU A 131 -1.71 0.32 -18.88
N ALA A 132 -2.32 -0.82 -18.53
CA ALA A 132 -3.45 -1.37 -19.28
C ALA A 132 -4.68 -0.46 -19.25
N ILE A 133 -4.98 0.15 -18.10
CA ILE A 133 -6.10 1.09 -17.97
C ILE A 133 -5.83 2.39 -18.73
N GLU A 134 -4.61 2.93 -18.66
CA GLU A 134 -4.22 4.12 -19.40
C GLU A 134 -4.24 3.87 -20.92
N ALA A 135 -3.74 2.72 -21.38
CA ALA A 135 -3.86 2.31 -22.78
C ALA A 135 -5.33 2.26 -23.23
N PHE A 136 -6.21 1.64 -22.43
CA PHE A 136 -7.65 1.62 -22.69
C PHE A 136 -8.26 3.02 -22.71
N SER A 137 -7.87 3.91 -21.79
CA SER A 137 -8.34 5.31 -21.78
C SER A 137 -8.01 6.00 -23.10
N THR A 138 -6.80 5.80 -23.65
CA THR A 138 -6.43 6.41 -24.93
C THR A 138 -7.20 5.82 -26.12
N GLU A 139 -7.51 4.52 -26.11
CA GLU A 139 -8.36 3.89 -27.12
C GLU A 139 -9.80 4.41 -27.03
N LEU A 140 -10.32 4.54 -25.81
CA LEU A 140 -11.66 5.03 -25.53
C LEU A 140 -11.83 6.50 -25.98
N ASP A 141 -10.84 7.36 -25.72
CA ASP A 141 -10.87 8.75 -26.17
C ASP A 141 -10.88 8.87 -27.70
N LYS A 142 -10.14 8.00 -28.41
CA LYS A 142 -10.16 7.97 -29.89
C LYS A 142 -11.52 7.57 -30.42
N VAL A 143 -12.12 6.49 -29.88
CA VAL A 143 -13.45 6.03 -30.30
C VAL A 143 -14.51 7.09 -29.97
N LYS A 144 -14.43 7.71 -28.80
CA LYS A 144 -15.33 8.81 -28.41
C LYS A 144 -15.21 10.00 -29.36
N GLN A 145 -14.00 10.43 -29.74
CA GLN A 145 -13.80 11.49 -30.73
C GLN A 145 -14.37 11.11 -32.10
N ASP A 146 -14.23 9.85 -32.51
CA ASP A 146 -14.79 9.35 -33.77
C ASP A 146 -16.32 9.38 -33.77
N VAL A 147 -16.96 8.88 -32.71
CA VAL A 147 -18.43 8.90 -32.56
C VAL A 147 -18.96 10.33 -32.44
N GLN A 148 -18.28 11.23 -31.71
CA GLN A 148 -18.63 12.67 -31.68
C GLN A 148 -18.53 13.32 -33.05
N GLY A 149 -17.53 12.94 -33.86
CA GLY A 149 -17.39 13.38 -35.24
C GLY A 149 -18.56 12.91 -36.11
N LEU A 150 -19.02 11.67 -35.94
CA LEU A 150 -20.17 11.10 -36.65
C LEU A 150 -21.51 11.70 -36.19
N ASP A 151 -21.66 12.02 -34.91
CA ASP A 151 -22.88 12.68 -34.41
C ASP A 151 -22.99 14.13 -34.90
N ARG A 152 -21.87 14.86 -34.97
CA ARG A 152 -21.81 16.15 -35.67
C ARG A 152 -22.17 15.99 -37.14
N ALA A 153 -21.71 14.92 -37.80
CA ALA A 153 -22.03 14.59 -39.20
C ALA A 153 -23.52 14.40 -39.43
N SER A 154 -24.12 13.55 -38.61
CA SER A 154 -25.55 13.30 -38.56
C SER A 154 -26.33 14.61 -38.36
N THR A 155 -25.91 15.46 -37.43
CA THR A 155 -26.58 16.73 -37.14
C THR A 155 -26.49 17.71 -38.31
N ALA A 156 -25.34 17.83 -38.99
CA ALA A 156 -25.20 18.71 -40.15
C ALA A 156 -25.96 18.21 -41.39
N LEU A 157 -26.02 16.90 -41.60
CA LEU A 157 -26.83 16.29 -42.66
C LEU A 157 -28.34 16.43 -42.39
N ARG A 158 -28.76 16.38 -41.12
CA ARG A 158 -30.14 16.69 -40.70
C ARG A 158 -30.52 18.15 -40.89
N LEU A 159 -29.58 19.08 -40.69
CA LEU A 159 -29.81 20.50 -41.04
C LEU A 159 -30.01 20.69 -42.56
N SER A 160 -29.61 19.71 -43.39
CA SER A 160 -29.86 19.70 -44.83
C SER A 160 -31.12 18.91 -45.25
N GLY A 161 -31.79 18.21 -44.33
CA GLY A 161 -32.97 17.39 -44.64
C GLY A 161 -33.85 17.11 -43.41
N GLU A 162 -35.14 17.42 -43.53
CA GLU A 162 -36.18 17.27 -42.50
C GLU A 162 -36.45 15.79 -42.15
N SER A 163 -35.67 15.18 -41.26
CA SER A 163 -36.09 13.93 -40.61
C SER A 163 -35.67 13.86 -39.15
N LYS A 164 -36.62 13.40 -38.31
CA LYS A 164 -36.69 13.63 -36.86
C LYS A 164 -36.25 12.42 -36.02
N ASP A 165 -35.81 11.33 -36.64
CA ASP A 165 -35.70 10.05 -35.93
C ASP A 165 -34.31 9.84 -35.32
N LEU A 166 -34.20 10.26 -34.05
CA LEU A 166 -33.38 9.72 -32.95
C LEU A 166 -32.07 9.03 -33.36
N SER A 167 -30.96 9.76 -33.20
CA SER A 167 -29.59 9.29 -33.48
C SER A 167 -29.20 8.15 -32.53
N PRO A 168 -28.90 6.92 -32.99
CA PRO A 168 -28.32 5.86 -32.16
C PRO A 168 -26.97 6.26 -31.54
N ALA A 169 -26.32 7.28 -32.10
CA ALA A 169 -25.03 7.79 -31.62
C ALA A 169 -25.12 8.45 -30.24
N SER A 170 -26.27 9.05 -29.88
CA SER A 170 -26.40 9.76 -28.60
C SER A 170 -26.40 8.82 -27.40
N HIS A 171 -27.03 7.64 -27.54
CA HIS A 171 -27.01 6.60 -26.51
C HIS A 171 -25.60 6.01 -26.34
N ILE A 172 -24.90 5.75 -27.45
CA ILE A 172 -23.53 5.23 -27.43
C ILE A 172 -22.57 6.25 -26.82
N LEU A 173 -22.74 7.54 -27.13
CA LEU A 173 -21.95 8.62 -26.54
C LEU A 173 -22.19 8.74 -25.03
N ALA A 174 -23.43 8.61 -24.57
CA ALA A 174 -23.74 8.65 -23.14
C ALA A 174 -23.07 7.51 -22.37
N GLU A 175 -23.06 6.29 -22.93
CA GLU A 175 -22.40 5.14 -22.32
C GLU A 175 -20.87 5.31 -22.28
N LEU A 176 -20.27 5.79 -23.38
CA LEU A 176 -18.84 6.13 -23.45
C LEU A 176 -18.46 7.27 -22.50
N ASP A 177 -19.30 8.29 -22.35
CA ASP A 177 -19.06 9.41 -21.45
C ASP A 177 -19.07 8.99 -19.99
N ILE A 178 -19.97 8.08 -19.60
CA ILE A 178 -20.00 7.51 -18.25
C ILE A 178 -18.72 6.73 -17.98
N LEU A 179 -18.29 5.87 -18.92
CA LEU A 179 -17.05 5.09 -18.78
C LEU A 179 -15.81 6.00 -18.67
N ALA A 180 -15.70 7.00 -19.56
CA ALA A 180 -14.58 7.95 -19.59
C ALA A 180 -14.51 8.84 -18.34
N ALA A 181 -15.65 9.33 -17.87
CA ALA A 181 -15.69 10.35 -16.82
C ALA A 181 -15.77 9.76 -15.41
N LYS A 182 -16.27 8.52 -15.26
CA LYS A 182 -16.49 7.91 -13.93
C LYS A 182 -15.65 6.67 -13.72
N GLU A 183 -15.79 5.65 -14.55
CA GLU A 183 -15.25 4.32 -14.23
C GLU A 183 -13.73 4.24 -14.42
N VAL A 184 -13.22 4.66 -15.58
CA VAL A 184 -11.78 4.65 -15.88
C VAL A 184 -10.96 5.49 -14.88
N PRO A 185 -11.30 6.78 -14.63
CA PRO A 185 -10.54 7.60 -13.69
C PRO A 185 -10.65 7.09 -12.25
N ALA A 186 -11.82 6.58 -11.83
CA ALA A 186 -11.96 5.98 -10.51
C ALA A 186 -11.08 4.72 -10.36
N LEU A 187 -11.00 3.88 -11.40
CA LEU A 187 -10.14 2.69 -11.35
C LEU A 187 -8.65 3.08 -11.32
N ILE A 188 -8.22 4.07 -12.11
CA ILE A 188 -6.86 4.61 -12.05
C ILE A 188 -6.55 5.13 -10.64
N GLU A 189 -7.46 5.88 -10.03
CA GLU A 189 -7.32 6.40 -8.66
C GLU A 189 -7.14 5.27 -7.64
N VAL A 190 -7.95 4.20 -7.76
CA VAL A 190 -7.83 3.00 -6.90
C VAL A 190 -6.45 2.36 -7.03
N TRP A 191 -6.01 2.06 -8.26
CA TRP A 191 -4.71 1.41 -8.48
C TRP A 191 -3.53 2.29 -8.06
N ARG A 192 -3.63 3.61 -8.20
CA ARG A 192 -2.63 4.56 -7.68
C ARG A 192 -2.59 4.62 -6.17
N THR A 193 -3.74 4.55 -5.50
CA THR A 193 -3.83 4.53 -4.04
C THR A 193 -3.23 3.24 -3.47
N VAL A 194 -3.55 2.11 -4.11
CA VAL A 194 -3.10 0.78 -3.71
C VAL A 194 -1.61 0.55 -3.99
N ARG A 195 -1.01 1.30 -4.92
CA ARG A 195 0.41 1.22 -5.28
C ARG A 195 1.35 1.29 -4.07
N LEU A 196 1.09 2.15 -3.10
CA LEU A 196 1.92 2.26 -1.90
C LEU A 196 1.86 0.97 -1.05
N GLY A 197 0.71 0.31 -1.02
CA GLY A 197 0.56 -1.00 -0.38
C GLY A 197 1.35 -2.09 -1.10
N ASP A 198 1.30 -2.12 -2.44
CA ASP A 198 2.08 -3.06 -3.26
C ASP A 198 3.59 -2.82 -3.12
N GLU A 199 4.05 -1.57 -3.17
CA GLU A 199 5.46 -1.20 -2.96
C GLU A 199 5.94 -1.65 -1.57
N PHE A 200 5.13 -1.43 -0.52
CA PHE A 200 5.46 -1.93 0.81
C PHE A 200 5.60 -3.45 0.83
N VAL A 201 4.66 -4.18 0.25
CA VAL A 201 4.72 -5.66 0.20
C VAL A 201 5.93 -6.14 -0.59
N GLN A 202 6.27 -5.51 -1.71
CA GLN A 202 7.47 -5.85 -2.48
C GLN A 202 8.76 -5.61 -1.68
N ILE A 203 8.86 -4.46 -1.00
CA ILE A 203 10.02 -4.14 -0.14
C ILE A 203 10.10 -5.14 1.01
N PHE A 204 8.98 -5.45 1.65
CA PHE A 204 8.88 -6.42 2.71
C PHE A 204 9.35 -7.80 2.22
N ASP A 205 8.77 -8.31 1.13
CA ASP A 205 9.05 -9.64 0.61
C ASP A 205 10.51 -9.77 0.10
N ALA A 206 11.13 -8.68 -0.35
CA ALA A 206 12.53 -8.62 -0.80
C ALA A 206 13.54 -8.44 0.35
N THR A 207 13.10 -8.03 1.54
CA THR A 207 14.01 -7.78 2.67
C THR A 207 14.61 -9.11 3.14
N ARG A 208 15.95 -9.15 3.29
CA ARG A 208 16.67 -10.33 3.77
C ARG A 208 16.58 -10.45 5.30
N TRP A 209 16.63 -11.68 5.81
CA TRP A 209 16.55 -11.93 7.26
C TRP A 209 17.62 -11.20 8.08
N HIS A 210 18.87 -11.15 7.61
CA HIS A 210 19.92 -10.40 8.31
C HIS A 210 19.62 -8.90 8.39
N ALA A 211 19.11 -8.30 7.30
CA ALA A 211 18.78 -6.88 7.21
C ALA A 211 17.41 -6.51 7.79
N PHE A 212 16.66 -7.50 8.28
CA PHE A 212 15.32 -7.33 8.83
C PHE A 212 15.34 -6.47 10.10
N ASP A 213 14.71 -5.30 10.07
CA ASP A 213 14.45 -4.52 11.28
C ASP A 213 12.93 -4.48 11.55
N PRO A 214 12.44 -5.17 12.59
CA PRO A 214 11.02 -5.19 12.92
C PRO A 214 10.45 -3.81 13.24
N ALA A 215 11.23 -2.91 13.84
CA ALA A 215 10.75 -1.59 14.24
C ALA A 215 10.53 -0.69 13.02
N SER A 216 11.52 -0.57 12.14
CA SER A 216 11.40 0.21 10.90
C SER A 216 10.25 -0.29 10.01
N LEU A 217 10.09 -1.61 9.87
CA LEU A 217 9.02 -2.17 9.03
C LEU A 217 7.62 -1.97 9.64
N LYS A 218 7.46 -2.07 10.96
CA LYS A 218 6.19 -1.73 11.64
C LYS A 218 5.81 -0.27 11.46
N THR A 219 6.79 0.64 11.50
CA THR A 219 6.55 2.07 11.26
C THR A 219 6.12 2.31 9.81
N LYS A 220 6.85 1.78 8.83
CA LYS A 220 6.47 1.88 7.40
C LYS A 220 5.10 1.31 7.12
N MET A 221 4.78 0.14 7.68
CA MET A 221 3.48 -0.49 7.54
C MET A 221 2.34 0.40 8.08
N ARG A 222 2.56 1.02 9.24
CA ARG A 222 1.61 1.97 9.83
C ARG A 222 1.40 3.19 8.94
N GLU A 223 2.48 3.79 8.45
CA GLU A 223 2.42 4.92 7.51
C GLU A 223 1.64 4.56 6.23
N THR A 224 1.89 3.37 5.66
CA THR A 224 1.14 2.86 4.50
C THR A 224 -0.34 2.66 4.83
N ARG A 225 -0.67 2.12 6.02
CA ARG A 225 -2.05 1.90 6.46
C ARG A 225 -2.79 3.21 6.69
N ASP A 226 -2.14 4.18 7.31
CA ASP A 226 -2.69 5.52 7.53
C ASP A 226 -2.98 6.20 6.19
N HIS A 227 -2.07 6.07 5.22
CA HIS A 227 -2.30 6.57 3.87
C HIS A 227 -3.50 5.89 3.19
N LEU A 228 -3.58 4.56 3.21
CA LEU A 228 -4.72 3.82 2.67
C LEU A 228 -6.03 4.21 3.38
N ALA A 229 -5.98 4.49 4.68
CA ALA A 229 -7.12 4.95 5.47
C ALA A 229 -7.58 6.38 5.12
N THR A 230 -6.79 7.20 4.41
CA THR A 230 -7.25 8.50 3.87
C THR A 230 -8.04 8.37 2.56
N ALA A 231 -8.06 7.19 1.95
CA ALA A 231 -8.70 6.98 0.66
C ALA A 231 -10.22 7.28 0.68
N PRO A 232 -10.80 7.88 -0.38
CA PRO A 232 -12.23 8.14 -0.50
C PRO A 232 -13.08 6.87 -0.40
N SER A 233 -14.32 6.98 0.07
CA SER A 233 -15.24 5.83 0.23
C SER A 233 -15.48 5.06 -1.08
N ARG A 234 -15.47 5.75 -2.22
CA ARG A 234 -15.58 5.14 -3.55
C ARG A 234 -14.43 4.17 -3.86
N VAL A 235 -13.21 4.50 -3.44
CA VAL A 235 -12.02 3.67 -3.66
C VAL A 235 -12.07 2.41 -2.79
N ARG A 236 -12.58 2.52 -1.56
CA ARG A 236 -12.66 1.39 -0.61
C ARG A 236 -13.65 0.30 -0.99
N GLN A 237 -14.59 0.59 -1.88
CA GLN A 237 -15.59 -0.38 -2.36
C GLN A 237 -15.01 -1.37 -3.38
N TYR A 238 -13.84 -1.08 -3.94
CA TYR A 238 -13.19 -1.96 -4.92
C TYR A 238 -12.55 -3.17 -4.25
N THR A 239 -12.71 -4.33 -4.87
CA THR A 239 -12.10 -5.60 -4.44
C THR A 239 -10.58 -5.53 -4.37
N VAL A 240 -9.93 -4.81 -5.29
CA VAL A 240 -8.48 -4.59 -5.30
C VAL A 240 -7.98 -3.96 -3.98
N TYR A 241 -8.74 -3.03 -3.43
CA TYR A 241 -8.39 -2.38 -2.16
C TYR A 241 -8.51 -3.37 -0.99
N ALA A 242 -9.55 -4.20 -0.97
CA ALA A 242 -9.73 -5.23 0.04
C ALA A 242 -8.63 -6.32 -0.05
N ASP A 243 -8.27 -6.75 -1.26
CA ASP A 243 -7.21 -7.75 -1.49
C ASP A 243 -5.86 -7.27 -0.94
N VAL A 244 -5.50 -5.99 -1.19
CA VAL A 244 -4.23 -5.44 -0.68
C VAL A 244 -4.25 -5.21 0.82
N LEU A 245 -5.38 -4.79 1.40
CA LEU A 245 -5.50 -4.74 2.86
C LEU A 245 -5.33 -6.12 3.49
N GLN A 246 -5.97 -7.14 2.92
CA GLN A 246 -5.81 -8.51 3.39
C GLN A 246 -4.35 -8.96 3.28
N LEU A 247 -3.66 -8.61 2.19
CA LEU A 247 -2.25 -8.91 2.02
C LEU A 247 -1.40 -8.23 3.10
N ILE A 248 -1.63 -6.94 3.37
CA ILE A 248 -0.95 -6.21 4.45
C ILE A 248 -1.23 -6.85 5.82
N ASP A 249 -2.48 -7.24 6.11
CA ASP A 249 -2.85 -7.90 7.37
C ASP A 249 -2.13 -9.26 7.54
N THR A 250 -2.00 -10.05 6.46
CA THR A 250 -1.22 -11.29 6.50
C THR A 250 0.27 -11.03 6.76
N ARG A 251 0.83 -9.95 6.19
CA ARG A 251 2.22 -9.54 6.46
C ARG A 251 2.37 -9.03 7.89
N GLU A 252 1.40 -8.30 8.44
CA GLU A 252 1.42 -7.78 9.81
C GLU A 252 1.43 -8.89 10.87
N THR A 253 0.51 -9.85 10.73
CA THR A 253 0.42 -10.99 11.66
C THR A 253 1.69 -11.85 11.65
N THR A 254 2.37 -11.91 10.51
CA THR A 254 3.62 -12.67 10.38
C THR A 254 4.83 -11.84 10.83
N LEU A 255 4.85 -10.54 10.54
CA LEU A 255 5.86 -9.59 11.02
C LEU A 255 5.92 -9.56 12.54
N SER A 256 4.77 -9.67 13.22
CA SER A 256 4.74 -9.72 14.68
C SER A 256 5.45 -10.95 15.23
N VAL A 257 5.18 -12.14 14.66
CA VAL A 257 5.85 -13.39 15.07
C VAL A 257 7.33 -13.40 14.70
N LEU A 258 7.68 -12.97 13.48
CA LEU A 258 9.08 -12.89 13.07
C LEU A 258 9.86 -11.84 13.88
N GLY A 259 9.21 -10.73 14.24
CA GLY A 259 9.77 -9.73 15.14
C GLY A 259 10.05 -10.31 16.52
N ASP A 260 9.12 -11.09 17.06
CA ASP A 260 9.30 -11.80 18.33
C ASP A 260 10.43 -12.83 18.27
N VAL A 261 10.65 -13.47 17.12
CA VAL A 261 11.79 -14.37 16.92
C VAL A 261 13.11 -13.60 16.91
N LYS A 262 13.18 -12.45 16.23
CA LYS A 262 14.43 -11.70 16.07
C LYS A 262 14.81 -10.87 17.31
N LEU A 263 13.82 -10.30 18.00
CA LEU A 263 14.01 -9.47 19.20
C LEU A 263 13.83 -10.25 20.50
N GLY A 264 13.25 -11.45 20.44
CA GLY A 264 13.08 -12.33 21.58
C GLY A 264 14.40 -12.89 22.10
N PRO A 265 14.34 -13.74 23.13
CA PRO A 265 15.55 -14.34 23.68
C PRO A 265 16.31 -15.10 22.60
N PRO A 266 17.66 -15.12 22.67
CA PRO A 266 18.50 -15.72 21.65
C PRO A 266 18.17 -17.21 21.53
N MET A 267 17.32 -17.56 20.57
CA MET A 267 17.23 -18.92 20.09
C MET A 267 18.57 -19.23 19.45
N SER A 268 19.19 -20.34 19.86
CA SER A 268 20.38 -20.82 19.14
C SER A 268 20.05 -20.85 17.65
N GLU A 269 20.93 -20.26 16.83
CA GLU A 269 20.77 -20.23 15.37
C GLU A 269 20.58 -21.64 14.81
N ALA A 270 21.08 -22.68 15.51
CA ALA A 270 20.84 -24.09 15.21
C ALA A 270 19.38 -24.53 15.42
N VAL A 271 18.69 -24.03 16.44
CA VAL A 271 17.27 -24.36 16.72
C VAL A 271 16.35 -23.60 15.77
N PHE A 272 16.64 -22.31 15.53
CA PHE A 272 15.92 -21.53 14.53
C PHE A 272 16.13 -22.11 13.13
N SER A 273 17.37 -22.37 12.71
CA SER A 273 17.66 -22.99 11.42
C SER A 273 17.16 -24.43 11.31
N ALA A 274 17.08 -25.23 12.38
CA ALA A 274 16.49 -26.57 12.33
C ALA A 274 14.97 -26.50 12.13
N ASN A 275 14.27 -25.64 12.88
CA ASN A 275 12.84 -25.43 12.72
C ASN A 275 12.54 -24.83 11.35
N VAL A 276 13.29 -23.81 10.92
CA VAL A 276 13.17 -23.16 9.61
C VAL A 276 13.62 -24.05 8.45
N ALA A 277 14.61 -24.92 8.64
CA ALA A 277 14.97 -25.94 7.65
C ALA A 277 13.85 -26.97 7.50
N GLN A 278 13.13 -27.33 8.57
CA GLN A 278 11.89 -28.09 8.42
C GLN A 278 10.83 -27.30 7.62
N LEU A 279 10.76 -25.97 7.78
CA LEU A 279 9.87 -25.10 6.99
C LEU A 279 10.19 -25.17 5.47
N LEU A 280 11.47 -25.10 5.10
CA LEU A 280 11.90 -25.17 3.70
C LEU A 280 11.81 -26.59 3.12
N LEU A 281 12.04 -27.63 3.93
CA LEU A 281 11.97 -29.03 3.51
C LEU A 281 10.53 -29.51 3.29
N HIS A 282 9.55 -29.01 4.04
CA HIS A 282 8.17 -29.49 3.92
C HIS A 282 7.47 -29.02 2.63
N LYS A 283 7.77 -27.80 2.14
CA LYS A 283 7.30 -27.33 0.82
C LYS A 283 8.02 -27.99 -0.36
N ASN A 284 9.28 -28.38 -0.21
CA ASN A 284 10.09 -28.95 -1.29
C ASN A 284 9.91 -30.46 -1.54
N LYS A 285 8.87 -31.10 -0.99
CA LYS A 285 8.53 -32.51 -1.36
C LYS A 285 8.21 -32.70 -2.85
N LYS A 286 8.07 -31.63 -3.64
CA LYS A 286 7.92 -31.67 -5.11
C LYS A 286 9.15 -31.16 -5.89
N ALA A 287 10.17 -30.60 -5.25
CA ALA A 287 11.37 -30.09 -5.92
C ALA A 287 12.59 -30.96 -5.57
N SER A 288 13.05 -31.70 -6.58
CA SER A 288 14.14 -32.67 -6.53
C SER A 288 15.44 -32.13 -5.88
N SER A 289 16.01 -32.97 -5.00
CA SER A 289 17.46 -33.14 -4.72
C SER A 289 18.28 -32.11 -3.92
N SER A 290 17.83 -30.90 -3.61
CA SER A 290 18.64 -29.97 -2.77
C SER A 290 18.04 -29.76 -1.39
N LYS A 291 18.69 -30.31 -0.37
CA LYS A 291 18.42 -30.11 1.05
C LYS A 291 18.86 -28.66 1.41
N LYS A 292 18.05 -27.66 1.05
CA LYS A 292 18.36 -26.24 1.27
C LYS A 292 18.27 -25.97 2.78
N ILE A 293 19.42 -25.99 3.45
CA ILE A 293 19.57 -25.57 4.85
C ILE A 293 19.28 -24.07 4.89
N TRP A 294 18.52 -23.62 5.90
CA TRP A 294 18.24 -22.20 6.11
C TRP A 294 19.55 -21.43 6.25
N ASP A 295 19.68 -20.34 5.48
CA ASP A 295 20.82 -19.42 5.55
C ASP A 295 20.28 -17.99 5.70
N SER A 296 20.61 -17.37 6.83
CA SER A 296 20.18 -16.03 7.25
C SER A 296 20.58 -14.93 6.25
N ASN A 297 21.58 -15.18 5.39
CA ASN A 297 22.06 -14.23 4.39
C ASN A 297 21.36 -14.34 3.03
N THR A 298 20.78 -15.50 2.70
CA THR A 298 20.19 -15.72 1.36
C THR A 298 18.68 -15.61 1.34
N GLN A 299 18.01 -15.88 2.47
CA GLN A 299 16.57 -16.02 2.53
C GLN A 299 15.87 -14.66 2.76
N THR A 300 14.74 -14.47 2.09
CA THR A 300 13.95 -13.26 2.21
C THR A 300 12.74 -13.45 3.12
N LEU A 301 12.19 -12.35 3.62
CA LEU A 301 10.97 -12.38 4.43
C LEU A 301 9.78 -12.91 3.63
N GLY A 302 9.71 -12.67 2.32
CA GLY A 302 8.63 -13.20 1.48
C GLY A 302 8.59 -14.74 1.50
N GLU A 303 9.75 -15.39 1.36
CA GLU A 303 9.88 -16.86 1.44
C GLU A 303 9.43 -17.39 2.82
N LEU A 304 9.79 -16.68 3.90
CA LEU A 304 9.37 -17.00 5.26
C LEU A 304 7.87 -16.83 5.47
N VAL A 305 7.28 -15.73 4.97
CA VAL A 305 5.84 -15.50 5.12
C VAL A 305 5.04 -16.54 4.37
N ASP A 306 5.43 -16.84 3.14
CA ASP A 306 4.77 -17.86 2.35
C ASP A 306 4.85 -19.23 3.02
N ALA A 307 5.94 -19.56 3.72
CA ALA A 307 6.04 -20.76 4.53
C ALA A 307 5.09 -20.70 5.75
N CYS A 308 5.00 -19.55 6.42
CA CYS A 308 4.15 -19.33 7.59
C CYS A 308 2.64 -19.35 7.31
N GLN A 309 2.22 -19.33 6.03
CA GLN A 309 0.81 -19.51 5.67
C GLN A 309 0.29 -20.93 5.96
N ASP A 310 1.18 -21.92 6.08
CA ASP A 310 0.77 -23.27 6.49
C ASP A 310 0.55 -23.30 8.02
N PRO A 311 -0.65 -23.67 8.49
CA PRO A 311 -0.98 -23.67 9.92
C PRO A 311 -0.14 -24.67 10.74
N SER A 312 0.32 -25.77 10.13
CA SER A 312 1.21 -26.72 10.79
C SER A 312 2.57 -26.09 11.10
N ILE A 313 3.07 -25.31 10.14
CA ILE A 313 4.32 -24.57 10.25
C ILE A 313 4.20 -23.45 11.29
N ARG A 314 3.11 -22.68 11.23
CA ARG A 314 2.87 -21.59 12.17
C ARG A 314 2.82 -22.08 13.61
N SER A 315 2.09 -23.17 13.86
CA SER A 315 2.01 -23.77 15.20
C SER A 315 3.34 -24.34 15.70
N ALA A 316 4.17 -24.90 14.82
CA ALA A 316 5.53 -25.35 15.18
C ALA A 316 6.42 -24.16 15.57
N LEU A 317 6.37 -23.05 14.82
CA LEU A 317 7.12 -21.83 15.13
C LEU A 317 6.68 -21.21 16.46
N ASP A 318 5.37 -21.10 16.68
CA ASP A 318 4.80 -20.56 17.93
C ASP A 318 5.19 -21.43 19.14
N THR A 319 5.20 -22.76 18.98
CA THR A 319 5.64 -23.68 20.03
C THR A 319 7.14 -23.53 20.33
N ALA A 320 7.97 -23.40 19.30
CA ALA A 320 9.41 -23.21 19.46
C ALA A 320 9.74 -21.87 20.14
N LEU A 321 9.03 -20.80 19.77
CA LEU A 321 9.15 -19.48 20.38
C LEU A 321 8.70 -19.49 21.84
N ALA A 322 7.60 -20.18 22.16
CA ALA A 322 7.15 -20.37 23.53
C ALA A 322 8.17 -21.16 24.38
N SER A 323 8.81 -22.16 23.79
CA SER A 323 9.90 -22.89 24.45
C SER A 323 11.10 -21.99 24.73
N ALA A 324 11.55 -21.22 23.73
CA ALA A 324 12.69 -20.31 23.89
C ALA A 324 12.45 -19.22 24.93
N ARG A 325 11.22 -18.70 25.00
CA ARG A 325 10.80 -17.75 26.05
C ARG A 325 10.86 -18.38 27.44
N ALA A 326 10.40 -19.62 27.57
CA ALA A 326 10.48 -20.34 28.84
C ALA A 326 11.93 -20.59 29.26
N ASP A 327 12.78 -21.01 28.33
CA ASP A 327 14.22 -21.27 28.61
C ASP A 327 14.94 -19.99 29.04
N ALA A 328 14.63 -18.85 28.42
CA ALA A 328 15.19 -17.56 28.80
C ALA A 328 14.73 -17.09 30.18
N ALA A 329 13.43 -17.24 30.49
CA ALA A 329 12.90 -16.92 31.80
C ALA A 329 13.55 -17.80 32.90
N LEU A 330 13.80 -19.08 32.61
CA LEU A 330 14.52 -19.97 33.51
C LEU A 330 15.96 -19.51 33.73
N SER A 331 16.65 -19.03 32.68
CA SER A 331 18.00 -18.48 32.83
C SER A 331 18.01 -17.19 33.64
N GLU A 332 17.12 -16.25 33.31
CA GLU A 332 17.00 -14.95 33.99
C GLU A 332 16.70 -15.14 35.48
N PHE A 333 15.79 -16.06 35.83
CA PHE A 333 15.51 -16.42 37.21
C PHE A 333 16.77 -16.92 37.97
N LEU A 334 17.59 -17.77 37.35
CA LEU A 334 18.83 -18.24 37.96
C LEU A 334 19.88 -17.12 38.08
N ASP A 335 19.93 -16.20 37.11
CA ASP A 335 20.80 -15.03 37.14
C ASP A 335 20.38 -14.06 38.25
N GLU A 336 19.08 -13.82 38.42
CA GLU A 336 18.51 -13.00 39.50
C GLU A 336 18.80 -13.60 40.87
N LEU A 337 18.56 -14.90 41.08
CA LEU A 337 18.89 -15.59 42.33
C LEU A 337 20.39 -15.49 42.66
N ALA A 338 21.25 -15.75 41.67
CA ALA A 338 22.69 -15.64 41.86
C ALA A 338 23.11 -14.20 42.23
N LEU A 339 22.49 -13.20 41.61
CA LEU A 339 22.75 -11.79 41.91
C LEU A 339 22.28 -11.41 43.31
N GLN A 340 21.08 -11.84 43.72
CA GLN A 340 20.53 -11.60 45.06
C GLN A 340 21.45 -12.14 46.15
N TRP A 341 21.98 -13.36 46.00
CA TRP A 341 22.93 -13.94 46.95
C TRP A 341 24.30 -13.26 46.92
N ARG A 342 24.74 -12.78 45.75
CA ARG A 342 25.99 -12.02 45.61
C ARG A 342 25.92 -10.63 46.28
N GLU A 343 24.77 -9.98 46.23
CA GLU A 343 24.54 -8.66 46.83
C GLU A 343 24.08 -8.72 48.29
N CYS A 344 23.76 -9.92 48.78
CA CYS A 344 23.35 -10.13 50.16
C CYS A 344 24.42 -9.66 51.14
N ARG A 345 24.06 -8.74 52.04
CA ARG A 345 24.93 -8.25 53.12
C ARG A 345 24.42 -8.76 54.45
N LEU A 346 25.34 -9.26 55.26
CA LEU A 346 25.03 -9.65 56.64
C LEU A 346 24.99 -8.40 57.51
N GLU A 347 23.87 -8.20 58.20
CA GLU A 347 23.74 -7.18 59.22
C GLU A 347 24.35 -7.69 60.52
N VAL A 348 25.23 -6.89 61.10
CA VAL A 348 25.93 -7.24 62.33
C VAL A 348 25.77 -6.10 63.32
N THR A 349 25.26 -6.40 64.51
CA THR A 349 25.14 -5.46 65.62
C THR A 349 26.12 -5.81 66.71
N SER A 350 26.74 -4.81 67.33
CA SER A 350 27.66 -5.05 68.46
C SER A 350 26.87 -5.26 69.76
N ASP A 351 27.22 -6.30 70.50
CA ASP A 351 26.69 -6.57 71.85
C ASP A 351 27.38 -5.67 72.91
N ARG A 352 26.89 -5.71 74.16
CA ARG A 352 27.42 -4.98 75.32
C ARG A 352 28.90 -5.24 75.62
N HIS A 353 29.45 -6.35 75.11
CA HIS A 353 30.86 -6.75 75.25
C HIS A 353 31.70 -6.43 74.00
N ASP A 354 31.22 -5.56 73.10
CA ASP A 354 31.90 -5.12 71.87
C ASP A 354 32.15 -6.26 70.86
N ILE A 355 31.36 -7.33 70.92
CA ILE A 355 31.40 -8.44 69.96
C ILE A 355 30.27 -8.29 68.94
N ALA A 356 30.62 -8.41 67.67
CA ALA A 356 29.72 -8.25 66.55
C ALA A 356 28.86 -9.52 66.35
N LEU A 357 27.56 -9.44 66.62
CA LEU A 357 26.58 -10.51 66.45
C LEU A 357 25.75 -10.30 65.18
N ILE A 358 25.52 -11.38 64.43
CA ILE A 358 24.71 -11.35 63.21
C ILE A 358 23.24 -11.18 63.61
N THR A 359 22.57 -10.17 63.06
CA THR A 359 21.14 -9.94 63.25
C THR A 359 20.35 -10.34 62.01
N GLY A 360 19.07 -10.68 62.19
CA GLY A 360 18.20 -11.02 61.06
C GLY A 360 18.47 -12.41 60.47
N LEU A 361 19.08 -13.34 61.23
CA LEU A 361 19.25 -14.74 60.81
C LEU A 361 17.93 -15.39 60.39
N ASP A 362 16.83 -15.10 61.09
CA ASP A 362 15.51 -15.65 60.76
C ASP A 362 15.03 -15.22 59.35
N ILE A 363 15.37 -13.99 58.93
CA ILE A 363 15.04 -13.48 57.59
C ILE A 363 15.88 -14.19 56.53
N LEU A 364 17.16 -14.48 56.82
CA LEU A 364 18.03 -15.22 55.91
C LEU A 364 17.59 -16.69 55.76
N PHE A 365 17.16 -17.33 56.85
CA PHE A 365 16.61 -18.69 56.79
C PHE A 365 15.30 -18.74 56.01
N ALA A 366 14.40 -17.77 56.22
CA ALA A 366 13.16 -17.67 55.44
C ALA A 366 13.45 -17.51 53.94
N LYS A 367 14.41 -16.64 53.58
CA LYS A 367 14.86 -16.49 52.18
C LYS A 367 15.44 -17.78 51.60
N LEU A 368 16.29 -18.49 52.34
CA LEU A 368 16.82 -19.79 51.91
C LEU A 368 15.73 -20.84 51.70
N ASP A 369 14.72 -20.87 52.58
CA ASP A 369 13.58 -21.78 52.45
C ASP A 369 12.73 -21.45 51.21
N ASP A 370 12.49 -20.17 50.94
CA ASP A 370 11.78 -19.68 49.76
C ASP A 370 12.55 -20.03 48.46
N ASP A 371 13.86 -19.75 48.42
CA ASP A 371 14.72 -20.04 47.27
C ASP A 371 14.85 -21.55 47.01
N ALA A 372 15.00 -22.36 48.07
CA ALA A 372 15.03 -23.82 47.95
C ALA A 372 13.68 -24.37 47.47
N SER A 373 12.57 -23.79 47.90
CA SER A 373 11.23 -24.11 47.38
C SER A 373 11.10 -23.76 45.90
N ALA A 374 11.59 -22.58 45.50
CA ALA A 374 11.56 -22.11 44.11
C ALA A 374 12.44 -22.97 43.19
N LEU A 375 13.64 -23.36 43.60
CA LEU A 375 14.52 -24.26 42.85
C LEU A 375 13.91 -25.67 42.69
N ARG A 376 13.22 -26.18 43.72
CA ARG A 376 12.46 -27.45 43.62
C ARG A 376 11.26 -27.33 42.68
N ALA A 377 10.51 -26.25 42.76
CA ALA A 377 9.39 -25.99 41.84
C ALA A 377 9.88 -25.89 40.39
N MET A 378 11.03 -25.25 40.17
CA MET A 378 11.68 -25.16 38.86
C MET A 378 12.04 -26.54 38.30
N ARG A 379 12.58 -27.46 39.12
CA ARG A 379 12.89 -28.84 38.70
C ARG A 379 11.65 -29.59 38.20
N ASP A 380 10.53 -29.41 38.88
CA ASP A 380 9.31 -30.16 38.57
C ASP A 380 8.51 -29.52 37.42
N ALA A 381 8.87 -28.30 36.99
CA ALA A 381 8.25 -27.59 35.90
C ALA A 381 8.43 -28.30 34.53
N PRO A 382 7.38 -28.40 33.70
CA PRO A 382 7.40 -29.10 32.41
C PRO A 382 8.30 -28.43 31.35
N HIS A 383 8.62 -27.15 31.52
CA HIS A 383 9.56 -26.43 30.64
C HIS A 383 11.01 -26.78 30.96
N PHE A 384 11.34 -26.94 32.24
CA PHE A 384 12.68 -27.34 32.68
C PHE A 384 13.06 -28.76 32.20
N LYS A 385 12.12 -29.71 32.25
CA LYS A 385 12.32 -31.05 31.68
C LYS A 385 12.60 -31.00 30.17
N ARG A 386 11.83 -30.19 29.43
CA ARG A 386 12.02 -29.98 27.99
C ARG A 386 13.36 -29.30 27.67
N ALA A 387 13.81 -28.36 28.49
CA ALA A 387 15.11 -27.71 28.33
C ALA A 387 16.28 -28.70 28.50
N ILE A 388 16.14 -29.68 29.40
CA ILE A 388 17.11 -30.77 29.57
C ILE A 388 17.09 -31.69 28.34
N ASP A 389 15.89 -32.10 27.91
CA ASP A 389 15.73 -32.99 26.75
C ASP A 389 16.20 -32.34 25.43
N SER A 390 16.11 -31.01 25.32
CA SER A 390 16.59 -30.25 24.16
C SER A 390 18.11 -30.04 24.13
N GLY A 391 18.83 -30.53 25.15
CA GLY A 391 20.29 -30.47 25.24
C GLY A 391 20.84 -29.22 25.93
N ASN A 392 19.99 -28.41 26.57
CA ASN A 392 20.39 -27.22 27.32
C ASN A 392 20.88 -27.59 28.74
N VAL A 393 21.92 -28.44 28.79
CA VAL A 393 22.49 -29.02 30.02
C VAL A 393 23.01 -27.94 30.98
N ASP A 394 23.34 -26.76 30.44
CA ASP A 394 23.90 -25.66 31.21
C ASP A 394 22.89 -25.08 32.22
N ILE A 395 21.60 -25.00 31.88
CA ILE A 395 20.55 -24.54 32.82
C ILE A 395 20.43 -25.49 34.01
N ALA A 396 20.44 -26.80 33.75
CA ALA A 396 20.36 -27.81 34.80
C ALA A 396 21.59 -27.78 35.73
N LYS A 397 22.80 -27.67 35.16
CA LYS A 397 24.04 -27.52 35.92
C LYS A 397 24.04 -26.26 36.79
N ARG A 398 23.59 -25.13 36.26
CA ARG A 398 23.52 -23.86 36.99
C ARG A 398 22.56 -23.95 38.17
N ARG A 399 21.38 -24.55 37.97
CA ARG A 399 20.44 -24.83 39.07
C ARG A 399 21.06 -25.74 40.12
N ASP A 400 21.68 -26.85 39.73
CA ASP A 400 22.31 -27.78 40.68
C ASP A 400 23.46 -27.16 41.46
N LEU A 401 24.19 -26.22 40.86
CA LEU A 401 25.22 -25.46 41.55
C LEU A 401 24.62 -24.52 42.60
N LEU A 402 23.57 -23.77 42.23
CA LEU A 402 22.90 -22.83 43.15
C LEU A 402 22.22 -23.57 44.32
N ASP A 403 21.57 -24.71 44.05
CA ASP A 403 20.94 -25.53 45.08
C ASP A 403 21.96 -25.99 46.13
N LYS A 404 23.12 -26.48 45.68
CA LYS A 404 24.24 -26.84 46.57
C LYS A 404 24.78 -25.65 47.34
N GLN A 405 24.93 -24.49 46.69
CA GLN A 405 25.41 -23.29 47.36
C GLN A 405 24.43 -22.82 48.45
N CYS A 406 23.12 -22.90 48.22
CA CYS A 406 22.12 -22.61 49.23
C CYS A 406 22.20 -23.59 50.41
N ASP A 407 22.36 -24.89 50.14
CA ASP A 407 22.54 -25.91 51.19
C ASP A 407 23.80 -25.68 52.02
N ASP A 408 24.92 -25.33 51.38
CA ASP A 408 26.19 -25.04 52.06
C ASP A 408 26.06 -23.78 52.94
N VAL A 409 25.43 -22.71 52.41
CA VAL A 409 25.18 -21.48 53.17
C VAL A 409 24.25 -21.74 54.36
N ARG A 410 23.20 -22.55 54.19
CA ARG A 410 22.30 -22.93 55.28
C ARG A 410 23.05 -23.63 56.40
N GLN A 411 23.88 -24.63 56.09
CA GLN A 411 24.66 -25.34 57.10
C GLN A 411 25.63 -24.41 57.85
N LEU A 412 26.26 -23.48 57.13
CA LEU A 412 27.13 -22.47 57.74
C LEU A 412 26.35 -21.55 58.68
N LEU A 413 25.18 -21.07 58.26
CA LEU A 413 24.33 -20.20 59.09
C LEU A 413 23.79 -20.93 60.33
N GLU A 414 23.44 -22.22 60.23
CA GLU A 414 23.01 -23.03 61.37
C GLU A 414 24.13 -23.17 62.41
N LEU A 415 25.35 -23.48 61.96
CA LEU A 415 26.53 -23.53 62.83
C LEU A 415 26.81 -22.19 63.53
N TRP A 416 26.70 -21.08 62.80
CA TRP A 416 26.88 -19.73 63.36
C TRP A 416 25.75 -19.35 64.32
N ALA A 417 24.51 -19.68 64.01
CA ALA A 417 23.35 -19.43 64.88
C ALA A 417 23.49 -20.17 66.20
N ASP A 418 23.90 -21.45 66.16
CA ASP A 418 24.14 -22.24 67.36
C ASP A 418 25.34 -21.73 68.17
N ALA A 419 26.42 -21.35 67.51
CA ALA A 419 27.58 -20.73 68.15
C ALA A 419 27.20 -19.41 68.85
N GLN A 420 26.42 -18.55 68.19
CA GLN A 420 25.94 -17.29 68.76
C GLN A 420 24.97 -17.52 69.92
N ARG A 421 24.04 -18.48 69.82
CA ARG A 421 23.14 -18.86 70.93
C ARG A 421 23.92 -19.33 72.16
N ARG A 422 24.90 -20.21 71.98
CA ARG A 422 25.77 -20.68 73.08
C ARG A 422 26.61 -19.56 73.64
N TYR A 423 27.18 -18.70 72.79
CA TYR A 423 27.95 -17.53 73.21
C TYR A 423 27.10 -16.59 74.06
N VAL A 424 25.91 -16.18 73.59
CA VAL A 424 25.01 -15.29 74.33
C VAL A 424 24.60 -15.92 75.67
N HIS A 425 24.33 -17.22 75.70
CA HIS A 425 24.02 -17.93 76.94
C HIS A 425 25.19 -17.92 77.94
N LEU A 426 26.40 -18.23 77.48
CA LEU A 426 27.61 -18.18 78.32
C LEU A 426 27.94 -16.74 78.74
N ALA A 427 27.81 -15.76 77.86
CA ALA A 427 28.01 -14.35 78.16
C ALA A 427 26.99 -13.83 79.19
N ALA A 428 25.75 -14.34 79.18
CA ALA A 428 24.77 -14.01 80.22
C ALA A 428 25.16 -14.60 81.58
N ILE A 429 25.65 -15.85 81.61
CA ILE A 429 26.07 -16.55 82.84
C ILE A 429 27.34 -15.93 83.42
N PHE A 430 28.38 -15.72 82.60
CA PHE A 430 29.69 -15.27 83.05
C PHE A 430 29.85 -13.74 83.03
N GLY A 431 29.15 -13.03 82.14
CA GLY A 431 29.18 -11.57 82.04
C GLY A 431 28.39 -10.87 83.16
N SER A 432 27.43 -11.56 83.81
CA SER A 432 26.76 -11.06 85.01
C SER A 432 27.62 -11.16 86.28
N GLY A 433 28.76 -11.86 86.22
CA GLY A 433 29.68 -12.09 87.35
C GLY A 433 30.76 -11.02 87.55
N HIS A 434 30.91 -10.04 86.66
CA HIS A 434 31.95 -9.01 86.79
C HIS A 434 31.45 -7.73 87.49
N LYS A 435 30.82 -7.89 88.66
CA LYS A 435 30.79 -6.85 89.70
C LYS A 435 31.55 -7.36 90.93
N SER A 436 32.81 -6.93 91.01
CA SER A 436 33.68 -6.88 92.19
C SER A 436 33.67 -8.11 93.11
N LEU A 437 34.40 -9.16 92.72
CA LEU A 437 35.07 -10.04 93.69
C LEU A 437 36.47 -9.49 93.92
N GLY A 438 36.58 -8.42 94.71
CA GLY A 438 37.87 -7.80 94.97
C GLY A 438 37.78 -6.42 95.60
N GLU A 439 37.08 -6.31 96.73
CA GLU A 439 37.36 -5.31 97.77
C GLU A 439 36.57 -5.72 99.02
N ARG A 440 37.23 -6.49 99.90
CA ARG A 440 36.89 -6.54 101.32
C ARG A 440 37.88 -5.59 102.03
N PRO A 441 37.42 -4.91 103.09
CA PRO A 441 37.97 -3.65 103.59
C PRO A 441 39.42 -3.70 104.06
#